data_AF-A0A8S2WDA6-F1
#
_entry.id   AF-A0A8S2WDA6-F1
#
_cell.length_a   1.000
_cell.length_b   1.000
_cell.length_c   1.000
_cell.angle_alpha   90.00
_cell.angle_beta   90.00
_cell.angle_gamma   90.00
#
_symmetry.space_group_name_H-M   'P 1'
#
loop_
_entity.id
_entity.type
_entity.pdbx_description
1 polymer ?
#
loop_
_entity_poly.entity_id
_entity_poly.type
_entity_poly.pdbx_seq_one_letter_code
_entity_poly.pdbx_strand_id
1 'polypeptide(L)'
;MSSAFPDNIRLMNDIVTFHTIINDAKQLTDSLPTAEWSLAEHKLVWKVPYTFDGSGTLTATLSTLNINDNNQVKENGINSTEHVSDLITSSPVHVQFLGENALFSSIDFEFACRGYRVSLLKKKICS
;
A
#
# COMPACT_ATOMS: atom_id res chain seq x y z
N MET A 1 -15.84 -17.26 -9.97
CA MET A 1 -15.02 -16.22 -9.31
C MET A 1 -14.78 -15.14 -10.34
N SER A 2 -15.31 -13.94 -10.11
CA SER A 2 -15.19 -12.79 -11.03
C SER A 2 -13.85 -12.10 -10.77
N SER A 3 -13.05 -11.82 -11.81
CA SER A 3 -11.91 -10.92 -11.68
C SER A 3 -12.44 -9.54 -11.27
N ALA A 4 -11.75 -8.87 -10.34
CA ALA A 4 -12.10 -7.52 -9.89
C ALA A 4 -11.72 -6.43 -10.92
N PHE A 5 -11.05 -6.83 -12.01
CA PHE A 5 -10.57 -5.95 -13.06
C PHE A 5 -11.23 -6.33 -14.38
N PRO A 6 -11.82 -5.37 -15.12
CA PRO A 6 -12.23 -5.61 -16.49
C PRO A 6 -11.02 -6.06 -17.32
N ASP A 7 -11.19 -7.08 -18.17
CA ASP A 7 -10.14 -7.72 -18.99
C ASP A 7 -9.35 -6.76 -19.90
N ASN A 8 -9.75 -5.49 -19.96
CA ASN A 8 -9.17 -4.46 -20.82
C ASN A 8 -8.27 -3.45 -20.09
N ILE A 9 -8.08 -3.56 -18.77
CA ILE A 9 -7.18 -2.67 -18.04
C ILE A 9 -5.73 -3.12 -18.22
N ARG A 10 -4.95 -2.35 -18.97
CA ARG A 10 -3.48 -2.50 -19.03
C ARG A 10 -2.84 -1.48 -18.11
N LEU A 11 -1.96 -1.91 -17.20
CA LEU A 11 -1.22 -0.94 -16.38
C LEU A 11 -0.12 -0.25 -17.19
N MET A 12 0.06 1.04 -16.97
CA MET A 12 0.99 1.89 -17.75
C MET A 12 2.46 1.56 -17.49
N ASN A 13 2.77 0.99 -16.31
CA ASN A 13 4.11 0.59 -15.89
C ASN A 13 4.17 -0.86 -15.42
N ASP A 14 3.10 -1.64 -15.65
CA ASP A 14 2.96 -3.01 -15.15
C ASP A 14 3.31 -3.17 -13.66
N ILE A 15 3.07 -2.16 -12.81
CA ILE A 15 3.39 -2.18 -11.39
C ILE A 15 2.21 -1.63 -10.59
N VAL A 16 1.84 -2.36 -9.53
CA VAL A 16 0.97 -1.91 -8.44
C VAL A 16 1.82 -1.70 -7.20
N THR A 17 1.69 -0.54 -6.56
CA THR A 17 2.43 -0.20 -5.35
C THR A 17 1.51 -0.30 -4.13
N PHE A 18 1.92 -1.04 -3.12
CA PHE A 18 1.24 -1.13 -1.83
C PHE A 18 2.12 -0.47 -0.78
N HIS A 19 1.57 0.37 0.09
CA HIS A 19 2.35 0.94 1.19
C HIS A 19 1.54 1.19 2.46
N THR A 20 2.23 1.19 3.59
CA THR A 20 1.69 1.52 4.91
C THR A 20 2.76 2.20 5.75
N ILE A 21 2.34 3.04 6.71
CA ILE A 21 3.20 3.71 7.68
C ILE A 21 3.12 2.98 9.01
N ILE A 22 4.27 2.66 9.60
CA ILE A 22 4.41 1.91 10.86
C ILE A 22 5.38 2.65 11.79
N ASN A 23 4.84 3.42 12.73
CA ASN A 23 5.62 4.41 13.51
C ASN A 23 6.69 3.78 14.42
N ASP A 24 6.46 2.57 14.93
CA ASP A 24 7.29 1.99 16.00
C ASP A 24 8.23 0.88 15.50
N ALA A 25 8.22 0.60 14.19
CA ALA A 25 9.11 -0.36 13.58
C ALA A 25 10.51 0.26 13.33
N LYS A 26 11.56 -0.51 13.59
CA LYS A 26 12.94 -0.10 13.32
C LYS A 26 13.49 -0.74 12.07
N GLN A 27 13.16 -2.01 11.86
CA GLN A 27 13.76 -2.80 10.81
C GLN A 27 12.77 -3.82 10.27
N LEU A 28 12.80 -3.97 8.95
CA LEU A 28 12.17 -5.09 8.25
C LEU A 28 13.05 -6.33 8.42
N THR A 29 12.49 -7.38 9.01
CA THR A 29 13.23 -8.64 9.23
C THR A 29 12.94 -9.64 8.13
N ASP A 30 11.71 -9.68 7.63
CA ASP A 30 11.28 -10.58 6.56
C ASP A 30 10.13 -9.97 5.76
N SER A 31 10.02 -10.33 4.48
CA SER A 31 8.90 -9.93 3.64
C SER A 31 8.70 -10.89 2.46
N LEU A 32 7.44 -11.20 2.15
CA LEU A 32 7.06 -11.95 0.96
C LEU A 32 5.83 -11.31 0.28
N PRO A 33 5.92 -10.90 -0.99
CA PRO A 33 7.13 -10.72 -1.80
C PRO A 33 8.04 -9.62 -1.20
N THR A 34 9.23 -9.43 -1.78
CA THR A 34 10.22 -8.46 -1.29
C THR A 34 9.61 -7.06 -1.15
N ALA A 35 9.72 -6.50 0.05
CA ALA A 35 9.34 -5.13 0.37
C ALA A 35 10.58 -4.23 0.58
N GLU A 36 10.39 -2.93 0.37
CA GLU A 36 11.34 -1.89 0.74
C GLU A 36 10.87 -1.23 2.05
N TRP A 37 11.78 -1.08 3.01
CA TRP A 37 11.52 -0.37 4.27
C TRP A 37 12.30 0.95 4.29
N SER A 38 11.58 2.06 4.48
CA SER A 38 12.14 3.38 4.69
C SER A 38 12.05 3.76 6.16
N LEU A 39 13.21 3.79 6.84
CA LEU A 39 13.29 4.22 8.23
C LEU A 39 12.96 5.72 8.39
N ALA A 40 13.31 6.55 7.40
CA ALA A 40 13.07 7.99 7.45
C ALA A 40 11.58 8.36 7.36
N GLU A 41 10.81 7.57 6.61
CA GLU A 41 9.37 7.78 6.43
C GLU A 41 8.51 6.83 7.26
N HIS A 42 9.15 5.94 8.05
CA HIS A 42 8.47 4.84 8.74
C HIS A 42 7.55 4.03 7.80
N LYS A 43 8.00 3.81 6.57
CA LYS A 43 7.16 3.38 5.46
C LYS A 43 7.60 2.05 4.90
N LEU A 44 6.65 1.12 4.81
CA LEU A 44 6.82 -0.17 4.14
C LEU A 44 6.19 -0.11 2.75
N VAL A 45 6.91 -0.55 1.72
CA VAL A 45 6.49 -0.46 0.32
C VAL A 45 6.70 -1.78 -0.42
N TRP A 46 5.66 -2.30 -1.05
CA TRP A 46 5.76 -3.36 -2.06
C TRP A 46 5.50 -2.79 -3.44
N LYS A 47 6.34 -3.17 -4.41
CA LYS A 47 6.13 -2.90 -5.84
C LYS A 47 5.90 -4.23 -6.54
N VAL A 48 4.65 -4.53 -6.85
CA VAL A 48 4.25 -5.82 -7.41
C VAL A 48 4.04 -5.67 -8.92
N PRO A 49 4.75 -6.45 -9.75
CA PRO A 49 4.49 -6.47 -11.18
C PRO A 49 3.07 -7.00 -11.48
N TYR A 50 2.37 -6.33 -12.39
CA TYR A 50 1.03 -6.68 -12.89
C TYR A 50 1.05 -7.78 -13.94
N THR A 51 2.00 -8.70 -13.83
CA THR A 51 1.99 -9.96 -14.60
C THR A 51 1.12 -11.02 -13.92
N PHE A 52 0.43 -10.65 -12.83
CA PHE A 52 -0.32 -11.57 -11.98
C PHE A 52 -1.82 -11.42 -12.24
N ASP A 53 -2.44 -12.49 -12.77
CA ASP A 53 -3.88 -12.54 -13.07
C ASP A 53 -4.74 -13.04 -11.88
N GLY A 54 -4.14 -13.20 -10.70
CA GLY A 54 -4.75 -13.86 -9.55
C GLY A 54 -4.91 -12.98 -8.31
N SER A 55 -5.23 -13.63 -7.18
CA SER A 55 -5.14 -13.07 -5.83
C SER A 55 -3.88 -13.55 -5.12
N GLY A 56 -3.25 -12.67 -4.35
CA GLY A 56 -2.01 -12.95 -3.65
C GLY A 56 -1.99 -12.30 -2.27
N THR A 57 -1.04 -12.72 -1.44
CA THR A 57 -0.85 -12.21 -0.08
C THR A 57 0.49 -11.51 0.01
N LEU A 58 0.50 -10.32 0.62
CA LEU A 58 1.72 -9.59 0.98
C LEU A 58 1.91 -9.72 2.49
N THR A 59 3.07 -10.20 2.91
CA THR A 59 3.43 -10.34 4.33
C THR A 59 4.75 -9.65 4.62
N ALA A 60 4.88 -9.08 5.81
CA ALA A 60 6.13 -8.55 6.33
C ALA A 60 6.19 -8.74 7.84
N THR A 61 7.39 -8.98 8.34
CA THR A 61 7.71 -9.04 9.75
C THR A 61 8.67 -7.90 10.06
N LEU A 62 8.35 -7.10 11.08
CA LEU A 62 9.17 -5.98 11.51
C LEU A 62 9.55 -6.14 12.97
N SER A 63 10.78 -5.77 13.31
CA SER A 63 11.24 -5.70 14.69
C SER A 63 11.01 -4.30 15.26
N THR A 64 10.42 -4.26 16.45
CA THR A 64 10.31 -3.05 17.28
C THR A 64 11.41 -3.04 18.34
N LEU A 65 11.79 -1.85 18.80
CA LEU A 65 12.74 -1.70 19.90
C LEU A 65 11.93 -1.62 21.19
N ASN A 66 11.87 -2.71 21.96
CA ASN A 66 11.38 -2.63 23.33
C ASN A 66 12.55 -2.15 24.20
N ILE A 67 12.72 -0.84 24.34
CA ILE A 67 13.63 -0.27 25.34
C ILE A 67 12.94 -0.37 26.70
N ASN A 68 12.92 -1.58 27.25
CA ASN A 68 12.84 -1.76 28.69
C ASN A 68 14.26 -2.05 29.17
N ASP A 69 15.13 -1.05 29.05
CA ASP A 69 16.40 -1.05 29.74
C ASP A 69 16.11 -0.83 31.23
N ASN A 70 16.29 -1.93 31.98
CA ASN A 70 16.40 -2.00 33.43
C ASN A 70 16.98 -0.74 34.07
N ASN A 71 16.14 0.02 34.79
CA ASN A 71 16.55 0.76 35.99
C ASN A 71 15.33 1.29 36.76
N GLN A 72 14.72 0.46 37.61
CA GLN A 72 14.23 0.92 38.93
C GLN A 72 14.25 -0.25 39.92
N VAL A 73 15.32 -0.32 40.71
CA VAL A 73 15.31 -1.01 42.01
C VAL A 73 15.37 0.08 43.08
N LYS A 74 14.19 0.50 43.60
CA LYS A 74 13.83 0.49 45.04
C LYS A 74 12.64 1.41 45.39
N GLU A 75 11.64 0.76 46.01
CA GLU A 75 10.89 1.18 47.21
C GLU A 75 10.28 2.60 47.24
N ASN A 76 8.98 2.71 46.90
CA ASN A 76 7.92 2.81 47.91
C ASN A 76 6.58 3.21 47.26
N GLY A 77 5.55 2.42 47.55
CA GLY A 77 4.14 2.80 47.70
C GLY A 77 3.48 3.80 46.75
N ILE A 78 2.38 3.33 46.14
CA ILE A 78 1.19 4.07 45.67
C ILE A 78 1.11 4.26 44.14
N ASN A 79 0.29 3.37 43.55
CA ASN A 79 -0.62 3.52 42.40
C ASN A 79 -0.09 3.62 40.95
N SER A 80 -0.75 2.80 40.10
CA SER A 80 -0.86 2.83 38.63
C SER A 80 0.41 2.56 37.81
N THR A 81 0.80 1.29 37.72
CA THR A 81 1.56 0.78 36.55
C THR A 81 0.58 0.33 35.47
N GLU A 82 0.00 1.29 34.75
CA GLU A 82 -0.46 1.02 33.38
C GLU A 82 0.82 0.89 32.54
N HIS A 83 1.27 -0.35 32.37
CA HIS A 83 2.31 -0.67 31.40
C HIS A 83 1.66 -0.50 30.01
N VAL A 84 1.60 0.74 29.53
CA VAL A 84 1.25 1.05 28.13
C VAL A 84 2.42 0.49 27.33
N SER A 85 2.30 -0.77 26.91
CA SER A 85 3.10 -1.27 25.80
C SER A 85 2.72 -0.37 24.64
N ASP A 86 3.63 0.51 24.20
CA ASP A 86 3.38 1.41 23.08
C ASP A 86 2.73 0.61 21.95
N LEU A 87 1.45 0.89 21.71
CA LEU A 87 0.68 0.16 20.71
C LEU A 87 1.35 0.46 19.38
N ILE A 88 1.85 -0.58 18.69
CA ILE A 88 2.35 -0.43 17.33
C ILE A 88 1.20 0.15 16.50
N THR A 89 1.32 1.40 16.10
CA THR A 89 0.32 2.06 15.26
C THR A 89 0.72 1.92 13.80
N SER A 90 -0.17 1.30 13.01
CA SER A 90 -0.03 1.21 11.56
C SER A 90 -1.14 2.00 10.86
N SER A 91 -0.81 2.71 9.80
CA SER A 91 -1.81 3.31 8.92
C SER A 91 -2.54 2.23 8.11
N PRO A 92 -3.74 2.53 7.59
CA PRO A 92 -4.34 1.73 6.53
C PRO A 92 -3.34 1.48 5.38
N VAL A 93 -3.48 0.34 4.71
CA VAL A 93 -2.70 0.04 3.51
C VAL A 93 -3.24 0.86 2.35
N HIS A 94 -2.36 1.62 1.72
CA HIS A 94 -2.63 2.39 0.52
C HIS A 94 -2.18 1.62 -0.72
N VAL A 95 -3.01 1.62 -1.76
CA VAL A 95 -2.74 0.96 -3.04
C VAL A 95 -2.68 2.02 -4.13
N GLN A 96 -1.63 1.99 -4.92
CA GLN A 96 -1.39 2.92 -6.03
C GLN A 96 -1.16 2.15 -7.32
N PHE A 97 -1.82 2.57 -8.40
CA PHE A 97 -1.65 2.01 -9.72
C PHE A 97 -2.03 3.00 -10.81
N LEU A 98 -1.53 2.77 -12.02
CA LEU A 98 -1.80 3.57 -13.19
C LEU A 98 -2.25 2.66 -14.33
N GLY A 99 -3.50 2.77 -14.75
CA GLY A 99 -4.10 2.04 -15.87
C GLY A 99 -4.23 2.91 -17.12
N GLU A 100 -4.02 2.32 -18.28
CA GLU A 100 -4.32 2.89 -19.60
C GLU A 100 -5.43 2.10 -20.31
N ASN A 101 -6.07 2.76 -21.28
CA ASN A 101 -7.09 2.21 -22.16
C ASN A 101 -8.37 1.72 -21.47
N ALA A 102 -8.61 2.15 -20.23
CA ALA A 102 -9.81 1.84 -19.47
C ALA A 102 -10.28 3.04 -18.64
N LEU A 103 -11.55 3.00 -18.22
CA LEU A 103 -12.17 3.91 -17.25
C LEU A 103 -13.02 3.08 -16.28
N PHE A 104 -13.07 3.47 -15.00
CA PHE A 104 -14.01 2.86 -14.05
C PHE A 104 -15.46 3.30 -14.26
N SER A 105 -15.66 4.48 -14.84
CA SER A 105 -16.97 5.10 -14.99
C SER A 105 -17.78 4.59 -16.17
N SER A 106 -17.20 3.73 -17.03
CA SER A 106 -17.79 3.28 -18.30
C SER A 106 -18.23 4.42 -19.24
N ILE A 107 -17.79 5.66 -18.97
CA ILE A 107 -18.14 6.83 -19.78
C ILE A 107 -17.46 6.72 -21.14
N ASP A 108 -18.21 7.04 -22.21
CA ASP A 108 -17.66 7.18 -23.55
C ASP A 108 -18.03 8.53 -24.17
N PHE A 109 -17.26 8.90 -25.19
CA PHE A 109 -17.39 10.19 -25.88
C PHE A 109 -17.72 9.98 -27.36
N GLU A 110 -18.76 10.65 -27.84
CA GLU A 110 -19.16 10.66 -29.25
C GLU A 110 -19.43 12.11 -29.72
N PHE A 111 -19.02 12.43 -30.95
CA PHE A 111 -19.39 13.69 -31.59
C PHE A 111 -20.71 13.56 -32.33
N ALA A 112 -21.66 14.45 -32.03
CA ALA A 112 -22.94 14.53 -32.74
C ALA A 112 -22.89 15.32 -34.06
N CYS A 113 -21.79 16.04 -34.34
CA CYS A 113 -21.66 16.92 -35.50
C CYS A 113 -20.95 16.23 -36.68
N ARG A 114 -21.41 16.51 -37.90
CA ARG A 114 -20.77 16.01 -39.14
C ARG A 114 -19.51 16.82 -39.47
N GLY A 115 -18.54 16.17 -40.12
CA GLY A 115 -17.32 16.82 -40.63
C GLY A 115 -16.10 16.77 -39.70
N TYR A 116 -16.25 16.27 -38.47
CA TYR A 116 -15.14 16.06 -37.54
C TYR A 116 -14.95 14.56 -37.27
N ARG A 117 -13.72 14.16 -36.94
CA ARG A 117 -13.40 12.80 -36.47
C ARG A 117 -12.55 12.87 -35.21
N VAL A 118 -12.79 11.96 -34.27
CA VAL A 118 -11.85 11.70 -33.17
C VAL A 118 -10.65 10.97 -33.76
N SER A 119 -9.47 11.58 -33.72
CA SER A 119 -8.23 10.92 -34.15
C SER A 119 -7.71 9.95 -33.09
N LEU A 120 -7.87 10.30 -31.83
CA LEU A 120 -7.43 9.52 -30.68
C LEU A 120 -8.28 9.87 -29.45
N LEU A 121 -8.75 8.84 -28.75
CA LEU A 121 -9.33 8.97 -27.41
C LEU A 121 -8.42 8.21 -26.44
N LYS A 122 -7.74 8.94 -25.55
CA LYS A 122 -6.88 8.33 -24.53
C LYS A 122 -7.63 8.20 -23.21
N LYS A 123 -7.83 6.97 -22.75
CA LYS A 123 -8.46 6.64 -21.46
C LYS A 123 -7.37 6.26 -20.44
N LYS A 124 -7.43 6.81 -19.23
CA LYS A 124 -6.47 6.55 -18.15
C LYS A 124 -7.17 6.51 -16.79
N ILE A 125 -6.63 5.70 -15.89
CA ILE A 125 -7.05 5.58 -14.49
C ILE A 125 -5.81 5.72 -13.60
N CYS A 126 -5.90 6.49 -12.52
CA CYS A 126 -4.88 6.53 -11.48
C CYS A 126 -5.53 6.40 -10.10
N SER A 127 -4.85 5.71 -9.19
CA SER A 127 -5.16 5.65 -7.77
C SER A 127 -3.89 5.73 -6.95
#